data_AF-A0A3N5GDZ9-F1
#
_entry.id   AF-A0A3N5GDZ9-F1
#
_cell.length_a   1.000
_cell.length_b   1.000
_cell.length_c   1.000
_cell.angle_alpha   90.00
_cell.angle_beta   90.00
_cell.angle_gamma   90.00
#
_symmetry.space_group_name_H-M   'P 1'
#
loop_
_entity.id
_entity.type
_entity.pdbx_description
1 polymer ?
#
loop_
_entity_poly.entity_id
_entity_poly.type
_entity_poly.pdbx_seq_one_letter_code
_entity_poly.pdbx_strand_id
1 'polypeptide(L)'
;SEPGAVRDMDEALSAAERFGHRLGVTFNVSSAEPGREPAATASPAPVIQRSRYKRPKPKSSKVQKRQAARKRERNEARKERRTRYGKGTHGYKTKEQRRLSDKYDIHVTGDTHESEHAIGYEPLAQTTGLHRQHDARGRRLEKSAPAYQEQYAMHRAHIGTGNRLQADESGFNAQTYRRDQRRLIESGQVGNAVQLNQLGYAFIDGFQDEPPLLDFTAEAADDSYDTMVQHLGQVTYGVGGQDVTADVSPQERAEMYLARRAAKSGEWPTREEENVARGLFGLDLLPDEEL
;
A
#
# COMPACT_ATOMS: atom_id res chain seq x y z
N SER A 1 -10.99 8.94 37.28
CA SER A 1 -9.90 7.97 37.12
C SER A 1 -10.55 6.66 36.72
N GLU A 2 -10.71 6.44 35.42
CA GLU A 2 -11.45 5.28 34.90
C GLU A 2 -10.49 4.17 34.45
N PRO A 3 -10.65 2.93 34.92
CA PRO A 3 -9.87 1.78 34.49
C PRO A 3 -10.58 1.11 33.30
N GLY A 4 -10.56 1.75 32.13
CA GLY A 4 -11.20 1.25 30.91
C GLY A 4 -10.25 0.71 29.84
N ALA A 5 -8.96 1.06 29.90
CA ALA A 5 -8.04 0.85 28.78
C ALA A 5 -7.33 -0.52 28.76
N VAL A 6 -7.34 -1.26 29.87
CA VAL A 6 -6.58 -2.52 30.00
C VAL A 6 -7.41 -3.73 29.57
N ARG A 7 -8.75 -3.63 29.56
CA ARG A 7 -9.65 -4.76 29.27
C ARG A 7 -9.90 -5.02 27.78
N ASP A 8 -9.63 -4.04 26.91
CA ASP A 8 -9.87 -4.15 25.46
C ASP A 8 -8.63 -4.62 24.67
N MET A 9 -7.43 -4.62 25.26
CA MET A 9 -6.22 -5.19 24.62
C MET A 9 -6.18 -6.72 24.66
N ASP A 10 -6.76 -7.33 25.70
CA ASP A 10 -6.89 -8.79 25.80
C ASP A 10 -7.80 -9.36 24.70
N GLU A 11 -8.74 -8.56 24.15
CA GLU A 11 -9.60 -8.98 23.05
C GLU A 11 -8.87 -8.98 21.69
N ALA A 12 -7.94 -8.04 21.48
CA ALA A 12 -7.09 -8.01 20.28
C ALA A 12 -6.03 -9.13 20.29
N LEU A 13 -5.51 -9.50 21.46
CA LEU A 13 -4.60 -10.65 21.63
C LEU A 13 -5.36 -11.99 21.63
N SER A 14 -6.63 -12.02 22.04
CA SER A 14 -7.50 -13.21 21.95
C SER A 14 -7.84 -13.62 20.50
N ALA A 15 -7.78 -12.71 19.53
CA ALA A 15 -7.91 -13.05 18.11
C ALA A 15 -6.70 -13.88 17.61
N ALA A 16 -5.54 -13.67 18.22
CA ALA A 16 -4.28 -14.34 17.92
C ALA A 16 -4.23 -15.79 18.44
N GLU A 17 -4.94 -16.11 19.53
CA GLU A 17 -5.04 -17.47 20.10
C GLU A 17 -6.02 -18.39 19.37
N ARG A 18 -6.96 -17.84 18.57
CA ARG A 18 -7.97 -18.62 17.81
C ARG A 18 -7.44 -19.22 16.50
N PHE A 19 -6.22 -18.89 16.14
CA PHE A 19 -5.55 -19.21 14.88
C PHE A 19 -5.23 -20.70 14.68
N GLY A 20 -5.03 -21.47 15.76
CA GLY A 20 -4.47 -22.83 15.69
C GLY A 20 -5.40 -23.99 15.27
N HIS A 21 -6.66 -23.76 14.87
CA HIS A 21 -7.67 -24.83 14.91
C HIS A 21 -8.31 -25.30 13.57
N ARG A 22 -7.84 -24.90 12.38
CA ARG A 22 -8.65 -25.14 11.17
C ARG A 22 -7.89 -25.39 9.86
N LEU A 23 -7.20 -26.53 9.74
CA LEU A 23 -6.63 -27.00 8.46
C LEU A 23 -7.46 -28.17 7.88
N GLY A 24 -8.41 -27.84 7.01
CA GLY A 24 -9.25 -28.80 6.28
C GLY A 24 -9.49 -28.36 4.84
N VAL A 25 -8.56 -28.75 3.96
CA VAL A 25 -8.42 -28.48 2.50
C VAL A 25 -9.59 -29.13 1.71
N THR A 26 -10.08 -28.68 0.52
CA THR A 26 -9.47 -28.67 -0.84
C THR A 26 -10.26 -27.87 -1.90
N PHE A 27 -9.53 -27.36 -2.89
CA PHE A 27 -9.91 -26.57 -4.09
C PHE A 27 -10.38 -27.38 -5.33
N ASN A 28 -10.98 -26.68 -6.31
CA ASN A 28 -10.94 -27.07 -7.73
C ASN A 28 -11.04 -25.87 -8.69
N VAL A 29 -10.16 -25.80 -9.69
CA VAL A 29 -10.04 -24.73 -10.72
C VAL A 29 -10.26 -25.34 -12.11
N SER A 30 -10.90 -24.61 -13.04
CA SER A 30 -10.97 -24.99 -14.46
C SER A 30 -10.69 -23.82 -15.41
N SER A 31 -9.83 -24.13 -16.37
CA SER A 31 -9.24 -23.39 -17.49
C SER A 31 -10.19 -23.01 -18.64
N ALA A 32 -9.82 -21.99 -19.42
CA ALA A 32 -9.67 -22.09 -20.89
C ALA A 32 -9.16 -20.78 -21.53
N GLU A 33 -8.14 -20.92 -22.38
CA GLU A 33 -7.53 -19.88 -23.23
C GLU A 33 -8.21 -19.76 -24.63
N PRO A 34 -7.55 -19.34 -25.74
CA PRO A 34 -7.69 -18.00 -26.31
C PRO A 34 -8.11 -18.03 -27.80
N GLY A 35 -8.24 -16.87 -28.44
CA GLY A 35 -8.30 -16.83 -29.89
C GLY A 35 -8.44 -15.44 -30.47
N ARG A 36 -7.41 -14.97 -31.19
CA ARG A 36 -7.59 -14.17 -32.41
C ARG A 36 -6.28 -13.94 -33.15
N GLU A 37 -6.31 -14.29 -34.42
CA GLU A 37 -5.35 -13.93 -35.47
C GLU A 37 -6.15 -13.30 -36.66
N PRO A 38 -5.54 -12.80 -37.75
CA PRO A 38 -5.30 -11.36 -37.93
C PRO A 38 -5.90 -10.76 -39.23
N ALA A 39 -5.56 -9.47 -39.45
CA ALA A 39 -5.47 -8.74 -40.72
C ALA A 39 -6.74 -8.14 -41.38
N ALA A 40 -6.71 -6.81 -41.58
CA ALA A 40 -7.41 -6.11 -42.64
C ALA A 40 -6.69 -4.82 -43.06
N THR A 41 -6.01 -4.91 -44.21
CA THR A 41 -5.95 -3.95 -45.34
C THR A 41 -6.00 -2.44 -45.05
N ALA A 42 -4.90 -1.77 -45.39
CA ALA A 42 -4.78 -0.32 -45.48
C ALA A 42 -5.57 0.27 -46.67
N SER A 43 -6.39 1.29 -46.40
CA SER A 43 -6.99 2.17 -47.41
C SER A 43 -6.08 3.36 -47.72
N PRO A 44 -6.02 3.83 -48.97
CA PRO A 44 -5.18 4.97 -49.36
C PRO A 44 -5.77 6.30 -48.84
N ALA A 45 -4.89 7.16 -48.34
CA ALA A 45 -5.22 8.47 -47.80
C ALA A 45 -5.69 9.45 -48.90
N PRO A 46 -6.66 10.33 -48.62
CA PRO A 46 -7.08 11.36 -49.55
C PRO A 46 -6.02 12.47 -49.69
N VAL A 47 -5.78 12.88 -50.93
CA VAL A 47 -4.93 14.01 -51.31
C VAL A 47 -5.58 15.30 -50.84
N ILE A 48 -5.09 15.84 -49.72
CA ILE A 48 -5.51 17.15 -49.19
C ILE A 48 -4.84 18.26 -50.03
N GLN A 49 -5.65 18.99 -50.80
CA GLN A 49 -5.25 20.25 -51.42
C GLN A 49 -4.83 21.25 -50.32
N ARG A 50 -3.54 21.61 -50.33
CA ARG A 50 -2.97 22.59 -49.41
C ARG A 50 -3.49 23.99 -49.75
N SER A 51 -4.51 24.44 -49.02
CA SER A 51 -4.82 25.87 -48.98
C SER A 51 -3.61 26.61 -48.38
N ARG A 52 -3.21 27.71 -49.02
CA ARG A 52 -2.11 28.58 -48.58
C ARG A 52 -2.52 29.27 -47.28
N TYR A 53 -2.34 28.59 -46.16
CA TYR A 53 -2.42 29.23 -44.85
C TYR A 53 -1.37 30.35 -44.78
N LYS A 54 -1.84 31.58 -44.56
CA LYS A 54 -0.98 32.73 -44.23
C LYS A 54 -0.11 32.35 -43.05
N ARG A 55 1.20 32.23 -43.27
CA ARG A 55 2.18 31.92 -42.23
C ARG A 55 2.05 32.98 -41.12
N PRO A 56 1.73 32.59 -39.87
CA PRO A 56 1.71 33.53 -38.76
C PRO A 56 3.11 34.15 -38.62
N LYS A 57 3.16 35.48 -38.49
CA LYS A 57 4.41 36.23 -38.30
C LYS A 57 5.21 35.60 -37.15
N PRO A 58 6.53 35.40 -37.31
CA PRO A 58 7.35 34.80 -36.26
C PRO A 58 7.20 35.65 -34.99
N LYS A 59 6.73 35.04 -33.90
CA LYS A 59 6.67 35.69 -32.59
C LYS A 59 8.09 36.18 -32.25
N SER A 60 8.21 37.40 -31.74
CA SER A 60 9.52 37.97 -31.40
C SER A 60 10.32 37.00 -30.52
N SER A 61 11.64 36.91 -30.74
CA SER A 61 12.53 35.95 -30.06
C SER A 61 12.41 36.00 -28.52
N LYS A 62 12.04 37.17 -27.98
CA LYS A 62 11.78 37.41 -26.56
C LYS A 62 10.56 36.65 -26.03
N VAL A 63 9.48 36.53 -26.82
CA VAL A 63 8.27 35.77 -26.44
C VAL A 63 8.55 34.26 -26.45
N GLN A 64 9.29 33.77 -27.44
CA GLN A 64 9.67 32.35 -27.52
C GLN A 64 10.60 31.93 -26.37
N LYS A 65 11.60 32.75 -26.02
CA LYS A 65 12.48 32.52 -24.86
C LYS A 65 11.70 32.46 -23.54
N ARG A 66 10.74 33.37 -23.32
CA ARG A 66 9.87 33.36 -22.12
C ARG A 66 8.98 32.11 -22.04
N GLN A 67 8.43 31.65 -23.17
CA GLN A 67 7.61 30.44 -23.20
C GLN A 67 8.43 29.17 -22.93
N ALA A 68 9.65 29.09 -23.46
CA ALA A 68 10.57 27.98 -23.18
C ALA A 68 11.02 27.94 -21.72
N ALA A 69 11.33 29.09 -21.11
CA ALA A 69 11.68 29.19 -19.69
C ALA A 69 10.53 28.72 -18.79
N ARG A 70 9.31 29.22 -19.01
CA ARG A 70 8.11 28.75 -18.28
C ARG A 70 7.85 27.25 -18.44
N LYS A 71 8.14 26.68 -19.61
CA LYS A 71 8.01 25.24 -19.85
C LYS A 71 9.07 24.43 -19.09
N ARG A 72 10.31 24.93 -19.01
CA ARG A 72 11.39 24.31 -18.21
C ARG A 72 11.07 24.36 -16.73
N GLU A 73 10.72 25.52 -16.20
CA GLU A 73 10.33 25.74 -14.81
C GLU A 73 9.12 24.86 -14.41
N ARG A 74 8.10 24.76 -15.28
CA ARG A 74 6.98 23.84 -15.08
C ARG A 74 7.41 22.37 -15.12
N ASN A 75 8.39 22.00 -15.94
CA ASN A 75 8.89 20.64 -16.03
C ASN A 75 9.78 20.28 -14.83
N GLU A 76 10.60 21.20 -14.33
CA GLU A 76 11.39 21.07 -13.10
C GLU A 76 10.47 20.97 -11.88
N ALA A 77 9.50 21.87 -11.72
CA ALA A 77 8.49 21.76 -10.66
C ALA A 77 7.67 20.45 -10.75
N ARG A 78 7.45 19.93 -11.97
CA ARG A 78 6.82 18.60 -12.17
C ARG A 78 7.77 17.46 -11.82
N LYS A 79 9.08 17.61 -12.02
CA LYS A 79 10.12 16.64 -11.66
C LYS A 79 10.32 16.60 -10.13
N GLU A 80 10.34 17.75 -9.46
CA GLU A 80 10.36 17.87 -8.00
C GLU A 80 9.06 17.35 -7.37
N ARG A 81 7.90 17.60 -7.98
CA ARG A 81 6.65 16.95 -7.56
C ARG A 81 6.67 15.43 -7.75
N ARG A 82 7.45 14.91 -8.71
CA ARG A 82 7.64 13.47 -8.94
C ARG A 82 8.65 12.83 -7.98
N THR A 83 9.49 13.62 -7.30
CA THR A 83 10.39 13.15 -6.23
C THR A 83 9.82 13.36 -4.82
N ARG A 84 8.67 14.03 -4.70
CA ARG A 84 8.08 14.42 -3.40
C ARG A 84 7.72 13.26 -2.47
N TYR A 85 7.36 12.11 -3.01
CA TYR A 85 6.89 10.96 -2.23
C TYR A 85 7.89 9.83 -2.37
N GLY A 86 8.37 9.32 -1.24
CA GLY A 86 9.37 8.26 -1.15
C GLY A 86 8.78 6.86 -1.39
N LYS A 87 9.65 5.86 -1.51
CA LYS A 87 9.24 4.45 -1.53
C LYS A 87 8.35 4.14 -0.31
N GLY A 88 7.41 3.21 -0.45
CA GLY A 88 6.49 2.86 0.63
C GLY A 88 5.35 3.83 0.87
N THR A 89 5.12 4.81 -0.01
CA THR A 89 4.02 5.76 0.12
C THR A 89 3.07 5.69 -1.07
N HIS A 90 1.79 6.04 -0.86
CA HIS A 90 0.79 5.99 -1.93
C HIS A 90 1.17 6.91 -3.12
N GLY A 91 1.82 8.04 -2.85
CA GLY A 91 2.32 8.94 -3.87
C GLY A 91 3.41 8.34 -4.79
N TYR A 92 4.02 7.22 -4.38
CA TYR A 92 5.05 6.49 -5.12
C TYR A 92 4.51 5.28 -5.90
N LYS A 93 3.22 4.93 -5.76
CA LYS A 93 2.61 3.71 -6.32
C LYS A 93 2.95 3.39 -7.77
N THR A 94 2.91 4.38 -8.68
CA THR A 94 3.20 4.12 -10.11
C THR A 94 4.65 3.70 -10.37
N LYS A 95 5.60 4.18 -9.56
CA LYS A 95 7.00 3.73 -9.66
C LYS A 95 7.16 2.34 -9.06
N GLU A 96 6.42 2.05 -8.00
CA GLU A 96 6.41 0.74 -7.36
C GLU A 96 5.82 -0.34 -8.26
N GLN A 97 4.66 -0.08 -8.86
CA GLN A 97 4.04 -0.90 -9.90
C GLN A 97 5.00 -1.23 -11.04
N ARG A 98 5.77 -0.23 -11.49
CA ARG A 98 6.81 -0.45 -12.50
C ARG A 98 7.93 -1.34 -11.99
N ARG A 99 8.46 -1.04 -10.79
CA ARG A 99 9.55 -1.81 -10.18
C ARG A 99 9.18 -3.30 -10.08
N LEU A 100 7.96 -3.58 -9.62
CA LEU A 100 7.45 -4.94 -9.47
C LEU A 100 7.21 -5.60 -10.82
N SER A 101 6.58 -4.89 -11.76
CA SER A 101 6.39 -5.41 -13.13
C SER A 101 7.73 -5.81 -13.77
N ASP A 102 8.74 -4.94 -13.62
CA ASP A 102 10.08 -5.19 -14.19
C ASP A 102 10.82 -6.32 -13.45
N LYS A 103 10.64 -6.46 -12.12
CA LYS A 103 11.36 -7.44 -11.29
C LYS A 103 10.82 -8.85 -11.45
N TYR A 104 9.50 -8.99 -11.53
CA TYR A 104 8.81 -10.28 -11.55
C TYR A 104 8.29 -10.68 -12.94
N ASP A 105 8.49 -9.82 -13.95
CA ASP A 105 7.98 -10.02 -15.32
C ASP A 105 6.46 -10.27 -15.38
N ILE A 106 5.70 -9.56 -14.54
CA ILE A 106 4.23 -9.60 -14.48
C ILE A 106 3.62 -8.22 -14.70
N HIS A 107 2.32 -8.17 -14.98
CA HIS A 107 1.63 -6.89 -15.12
C HIS A 107 1.11 -6.39 -13.76
N VAL A 108 1.86 -5.51 -13.09
CA VAL A 108 1.41 -4.88 -11.84
C VAL A 108 0.79 -3.50 -12.12
N THR A 109 -0.53 -3.42 -12.07
CA THR A 109 -1.31 -2.18 -12.25
C THR A 109 -2.51 -2.18 -11.32
N GLY A 110 -3.31 -1.11 -11.31
CA GLY A 110 -4.54 -1.06 -10.49
C GLY A 110 -5.56 -2.16 -10.78
N ASP A 111 -5.44 -2.85 -11.92
CA ASP A 111 -6.34 -3.96 -12.30
C ASP A 111 -5.92 -5.29 -11.66
N THR A 112 -4.63 -5.45 -11.34
CA THR A 112 -4.07 -6.68 -10.74
C THR A 112 -3.64 -6.48 -9.30
N HIS A 113 -3.18 -5.28 -8.96
CA HIS A 113 -2.73 -4.89 -7.63
C HIS A 113 -3.21 -3.48 -7.27
N GLU A 114 -4.01 -3.38 -6.20
CA GLU A 114 -4.42 -2.08 -5.69
C GLU A 114 -3.36 -1.52 -4.74
N SER A 115 -3.28 -0.20 -4.66
CA SER A 115 -2.39 0.45 -3.71
C SER A 115 -3.03 0.41 -2.32
N GLU A 116 -2.73 -0.63 -1.56
CA GLU A 116 -3.22 -0.79 -0.19
C GLU A 116 -2.58 0.25 0.72
N HIS A 117 -3.41 0.87 1.55
CA HIS A 117 -2.95 1.76 2.60
C HIS A 117 -2.84 0.94 3.89
N ALA A 118 -1.61 0.72 4.36
CA ALA A 118 -1.39 0.07 5.65
C ALA A 118 -2.11 0.83 6.79
N ILE A 119 -2.24 2.15 6.64
CA ILE A 119 -3.11 3.00 7.45
C ILE A 119 -4.00 3.83 6.51
N GLY A 120 -5.31 3.61 6.59
CA GLY A 120 -6.28 4.25 5.70
C GLY A 120 -6.37 5.78 5.88
N TYR A 121 -6.90 6.47 4.86
CA TYR A 121 -7.11 7.92 4.89
C TYR A 121 -7.95 8.39 6.09
N GLU A 122 -9.03 7.67 6.39
CA GLU A 122 -9.96 8.06 7.44
C GLU A 122 -9.27 8.12 8.83
N PRO A 123 -8.54 7.08 9.29
CA PRO A 123 -7.69 7.18 10.48
C PRO A 123 -6.73 8.38 10.46
N LEU A 124 -6.10 8.67 9.31
CA LEU A 124 -5.15 9.78 9.19
C LEU A 124 -5.83 11.15 9.26
N ALA A 125 -7.07 11.30 8.78
CA ALA A 125 -7.73 12.58 8.61
C ALA A 125 -8.97 12.79 9.50
N GLN A 126 -9.26 11.86 10.41
CA GLN A 126 -10.55 11.74 11.11
C GLN A 126 -11.07 13.06 11.72
N THR A 127 -10.21 13.83 12.38
CA THR A 127 -10.61 15.07 13.09
C THR A 127 -10.43 16.35 12.27
N THR A 128 -10.04 16.23 10.99
CA THR A 128 -9.62 17.40 10.19
C THR A 128 -10.74 18.03 9.36
N GLY A 129 -11.84 17.29 9.12
CA GLY A 129 -12.88 17.68 8.16
C GLY A 129 -12.43 17.72 6.70
N LEU A 130 -11.21 17.25 6.38
CA LEU A 130 -10.65 17.32 5.03
C LEU A 130 -11.12 16.18 4.14
N HIS A 131 -11.46 16.50 2.89
CA HIS A 131 -11.73 15.52 1.85
C HIS A 131 -10.46 15.18 1.05
N ARG A 132 -10.13 13.88 0.95
CA ARG A 132 -8.90 13.41 0.29
C ARG A 132 -8.72 13.85 -1.15
N GLN A 133 -9.80 14.12 -1.88
CA GLN A 133 -9.74 14.51 -3.30
C GLN A 133 -9.81 16.02 -3.53
N HIS A 134 -10.49 16.77 -2.66
CA HIS A 134 -10.79 18.18 -2.89
C HIS A 134 -9.82 19.10 -2.16
N ASP A 135 -9.34 18.69 -0.99
CA ASP A 135 -8.44 19.50 -0.19
C ASP A 135 -6.97 19.25 -0.52
N ALA A 136 -6.19 20.34 -0.63
CA ALA A 136 -4.76 20.23 -0.89
C ALA A 136 -4.01 19.55 0.26
N ARG A 137 -4.47 19.75 1.50
CA ARG A 137 -3.93 19.10 2.69
C ARG A 137 -4.33 17.62 2.76
N GLY A 138 -5.61 17.30 2.52
CA GLY A 138 -6.08 15.91 2.41
C GLY A 138 -5.34 15.11 1.34
N ARG A 139 -5.16 15.67 0.14
CA ARG A 139 -4.33 15.05 -0.93
C ARG A 139 -2.87 14.84 -0.54
N ARG A 140 -2.32 15.65 0.36
CA ARG A 140 -0.95 15.47 0.85
C ARG A 140 -0.90 14.29 1.82
N LEU A 141 -1.78 14.28 2.82
CA LEU A 141 -1.92 13.19 3.79
C LEU A 141 -2.08 11.84 3.09
N GLU A 142 -3.01 11.75 2.14
CA GLU A 142 -3.22 10.52 1.36
C GLU A 142 -1.95 10.06 0.63
N LYS A 143 -1.24 10.98 -0.03
CA LYS A 143 -0.07 10.62 -0.83
C LYS A 143 1.17 10.32 -0.01
N SER A 144 1.27 10.85 1.22
CA SER A 144 2.34 10.50 2.15
C SER A 144 2.03 9.28 3.01
N ALA A 145 0.78 8.82 3.03
CA ALA A 145 0.37 7.65 3.80
C ALA A 145 1.17 6.40 3.37
N PRO A 146 1.52 5.52 4.34
CA PRO A 146 2.19 4.27 4.05
C PRO A 146 1.31 3.41 3.14
N ALA A 147 1.90 2.92 2.04
CA ALA A 147 1.18 2.10 1.09
C ALA A 147 2.12 1.17 0.31
N TYR A 148 1.57 0.02 -0.07
CA TYR A 148 2.22 -0.99 -0.89
C TYR A 148 1.26 -1.45 -2.00
N GLN A 149 1.72 -2.28 -2.93
CA GLN A 149 0.85 -2.91 -3.93
C GLN A 149 0.38 -4.25 -3.38
N GLU A 150 -0.92 -4.41 -3.16
CA GLU A 150 -1.52 -5.68 -2.74
C GLU A 150 -2.31 -6.29 -3.89
N GLN A 151 -2.37 -7.62 -3.98
CA GLN A 151 -3.20 -8.28 -4.98
C GLN A 151 -4.64 -7.77 -4.93
N TYR A 152 -5.25 -7.53 -6.08
CA TYR A 152 -6.58 -6.93 -6.18
C TYR A 152 -7.61 -7.73 -5.36
N ALA A 153 -7.66 -9.05 -5.53
CA ALA A 153 -8.61 -9.90 -4.80
C ALA A 153 -8.44 -9.79 -3.27
N MET A 154 -7.20 -9.87 -2.78
CA MET A 154 -6.88 -9.77 -1.35
C MET A 154 -7.20 -8.38 -0.79
N HIS A 155 -6.83 -7.31 -1.50
CA HIS A 155 -7.19 -5.94 -1.12
C HIS A 155 -8.71 -5.75 -1.02
N ARG A 156 -9.48 -6.27 -1.99
CA ARG A 156 -10.94 -6.19 -1.99
C ARG A 156 -11.57 -7.00 -0.87
N ALA A 157 -10.94 -8.12 -0.49
CA ALA A 157 -11.34 -9.00 0.58
C ALA A 157 -10.96 -8.46 1.99
N HIS A 158 -10.02 -7.52 2.10
CA HIS A 158 -9.58 -6.98 3.39
C HIS A 158 -10.62 -6.09 4.09
N ILE A 159 -10.72 -6.18 5.43
CA ILE A 159 -11.74 -5.48 6.24
C ILE A 159 -11.59 -3.96 6.23
N GLY A 160 -10.36 -3.48 6.03
CA GLY A 160 -10.07 -2.05 5.86
C GLY A 160 -10.70 -1.45 4.60
N THR A 161 -11.05 -2.30 3.62
CA THR A 161 -11.59 -1.91 2.32
C THR A 161 -13.13 -1.90 2.31
N GLY A 162 -13.70 -0.79 1.84
CA GLY A 162 -15.16 -0.64 1.70
C GLY A 162 -15.87 -0.25 3.00
N ASN A 163 -17.17 -0.55 3.13
CA ASN A 163 -18.00 -0.13 4.27
C ASN A 163 -18.69 -1.32 4.92
N ARG A 164 -17.93 -2.36 5.28
CA ARG A 164 -18.47 -3.57 5.90
C ARG A 164 -18.87 -3.28 7.34
N LEU A 165 -20.16 -3.42 7.62
CA LEU A 165 -20.75 -3.13 8.94
C LEU A 165 -20.75 -4.36 9.86
N GLN A 166 -20.75 -5.56 9.28
CA GLN A 166 -20.66 -6.81 10.02
C GLN A 166 -19.19 -7.13 10.31
N ALA A 167 -18.95 -7.70 11.49
CA ALA A 167 -17.64 -8.21 11.85
C ALA A 167 -17.31 -9.45 11.02
N ASP A 168 -16.07 -9.57 10.57
CA ASP A 168 -15.56 -10.79 9.93
C ASP A 168 -14.90 -11.72 10.95
N GLU A 169 -14.17 -12.73 10.48
CA GLU A 169 -13.52 -13.73 11.34
C GLU A 169 -12.43 -13.14 12.24
N SER A 170 -11.87 -11.97 11.89
CA SER A 170 -10.94 -11.22 12.76
C SER A 170 -11.65 -10.56 13.94
N GLY A 171 -12.99 -10.52 13.93
CA GLY A 171 -13.81 -9.81 14.92
C GLY A 171 -13.99 -8.32 14.64
N PHE A 172 -13.35 -7.78 13.60
CA PHE A 172 -13.49 -6.37 13.21
C PHE A 172 -14.55 -6.17 12.13
N ASN A 173 -15.22 -5.02 12.21
CA ASN A 173 -15.86 -4.40 11.05
C ASN A 173 -15.04 -3.19 10.58
N ALA A 174 -15.41 -2.58 9.45
CA ALA A 174 -14.65 -1.48 8.87
C ALA A 174 -14.55 -0.26 9.81
N GLN A 175 -15.57 -0.01 10.65
CA GLN A 175 -15.60 1.13 11.56
C GLN A 175 -14.70 0.89 12.78
N THR A 176 -14.82 -0.28 13.43
CA THR A 176 -13.98 -0.63 14.59
C THR A 176 -12.51 -0.69 14.17
N TYR A 177 -12.21 -1.31 13.04
CA TYR A 177 -10.88 -1.35 12.45
C TYR A 177 -10.26 0.05 12.30
N ARG A 178 -10.97 1.00 11.68
CA ARG A 178 -10.44 2.37 11.47
C ARG A 178 -10.31 3.17 12.75
N ARG A 179 -11.25 3.01 13.67
CA ARG A 179 -11.18 3.62 15.00
C ARG A 179 -9.96 3.12 15.75
N ASP A 180 -9.68 1.83 15.69
CA ASP A 180 -8.58 1.23 16.45
C ASP A 180 -7.23 1.60 15.79
N GLN A 181 -7.15 1.65 14.45
CA GLN A 181 -6.01 2.26 13.76
C GLN A 181 -5.77 3.72 14.19
N ARG A 182 -6.81 4.54 14.33
CA ARG A 182 -6.66 5.92 14.82
C ARG A 182 -6.05 5.95 16.21
N ARG A 183 -6.60 5.17 17.14
CA ARG A 183 -6.15 5.13 18.54
C ARG A 183 -4.68 4.76 18.65
N LEU A 184 -4.24 3.75 17.88
CA LEU A 184 -2.86 3.31 17.83
C LEU A 184 -1.92 4.41 17.33
N ILE A 185 -2.31 5.17 16.31
CA ILE A 185 -1.48 6.27 15.81
C ILE A 185 -1.41 7.42 16.81
N GLU A 186 -2.53 7.77 17.45
CA GLU A 186 -2.57 8.82 18.47
C GLU A 186 -1.79 8.47 19.75
N SER A 187 -1.64 7.18 20.06
CA SER A 187 -0.79 6.69 21.15
C SER A 187 0.68 6.52 20.75
N GLY A 188 1.05 6.85 19.51
CA GLY A 188 2.42 6.69 19.00
C GLY A 188 2.80 5.26 18.65
N GLN A 189 1.84 4.34 18.57
CA GLN A 189 2.02 2.92 18.22
C GLN A 189 1.72 2.68 16.74
N VAL A 190 2.48 3.35 15.87
CA VAL A 190 2.26 3.28 14.42
C VAL A 190 2.52 1.87 13.89
N GLY A 191 3.54 1.18 14.43
CA GLY A 191 3.82 -0.21 14.09
C GLY A 191 2.60 -1.11 14.29
N ASN A 192 1.93 -0.98 15.43
CA ASN A 192 0.73 -1.76 15.75
C ASN A 192 -0.43 -1.48 14.78
N ALA A 193 -0.59 -0.24 14.32
CA ALA A 193 -1.64 0.10 13.35
C ALA A 193 -1.42 -0.58 11.99
N VAL A 194 -0.15 -0.76 11.59
CA VAL A 194 0.23 -1.50 10.38
C VAL A 194 0.15 -3.02 10.60
N GLN A 195 0.56 -3.52 11.77
CA GLN A 195 0.40 -4.93 12.11
C GLN A 195 -1.06 -5.35 12.10
N LEU A 196 -1.97 -4.52 12.64
CA LEU A 196 -3.43 -4.74 12.57
C LEU A 196 -3.93 -4.91 11.13
N ASN A 197 -3.38 -4.14 10.18
CA ASN A 197 -3.68 -4.29 8.76
C ASN A 197 -3.16 -5.64 8.22
N GLN A 198 -1.94 -6.03 8.56
CA GLN A 198 -1.36 -7.27 8.02
C GLN A 198 -1.97 -8.54 8.62
N LEU A 199 -2.16 -8.59 9.93
CA LEU A 199 -2.74 -9.75 10.61
C LEU A 199 -4.21 -9.94 10.19
N GLY A 200 -4.90 -8.88 9.75
CA GLY A 200 -6.24 -8.99 9.16
C GLY A 200 -6.30 -9.89 7.92
N TYR A 201 -5.22 -9.99 7.15
CA TYR A 201 -5.16 -10.87 5.98
C TYR A 201 -5.14 -12.36 6.35
N ALA A 202 -4.71 -12.72 7.57
CA ALA A 202 -4.70 -14.11 8.02
C ALA A 202 -6.09 -14.77 8.02
N PHE A 203 -7.14 -13.95 8.04
CA PHE A 203 -8.56 -14.33 8.07
C PHE A 203 -9.23 -14.25 6.68
N ILE A 204 -8.45 -14.04 5.62
CA ILE A 204 -8.96 -13.99 4.25
C ILE A 204 -8.70 -15.32 3.55
N ASP A 205 -9.77 -15.91 3.02
CA ASP A 205 -9.70 -17.13 2.22
C ASP A 205 -8.66 -17.00 1.08
N GLY A 206 -7.79 -17.99 1.01
CA GLY A 206 -6.74 -18.10 0.00
C GLY A 206 -5.54 -17.18 0.19
N PHE A 207 -5.49 -16.40 1.28
CA PHE A 207 -4.32 -15.57 1.56
C PHE A 207 -3.09 -16.41 1.93
N GLN A 208 -3.27 -17.51 2.65
CA GLN A 208 -2.21 -18.44 3.05
C GLN A 208 -1.86 -19.47 1.97
N ASP A 209 -2.62 -19.51 0.86
CA ASP A 209 -2.38 -20.47 -0.20
C ASP A 209 -1.01 -20.24 -0.85
N GLU A 210 -0.35 -21.35 -1.19
CA GLU A 210 0.84 -21.32 -2.03
C GLU A 210 0.42 -20.97 -3.47
N PRO A 211 1.01 -19.92 -4.06
CA PRO A 211 0.75 -19.60 -5.45
C PRO A 211 1.30 -20.72 -6.36
N PRO A 212 0.73 -20.91 -7.56
CA PRO A 212 1.34 -21.77 -8.57
C PRO A 212 2.81 -21.41 -8.84
N LEU A 213 3.64 -22.40 -9.20
CA LEU A 213 5.11 -22.27 -9.38
C LEU A 213 5.61 -21.12 -10.29
N LEU A 214 4.74 -20.46 -11.05
CA LEU A 214 5.07 -19.37 -11.97
C LEU A 214 4.16 -18.13 -11.78
N ASP A 215 3.41 -18.08 -10.69
CA ASP A 215 2.60 -16.92 -10.32
C ASP A 215 3.32 -16.12 -9.24
N PHE A 216 3.90 -15.00 -9.64
CA PHE A 216 4.67 -14.11 -8.74
C PHE A 216 3.82 -12.98 -8.13
N THR A 217 2.49 -13.05 -8.20
CA THR A 217 1.61 -11.97 -7.71
C THR A 217 1.66 -11.82 -6.20
N ALA A 218 1.77 -12.91 -5.44
CA ALA A 218 1.93 -12.88 -3.98
C ALA A 218 3.29 -12.31 -3.59
N GLU A 219 4.35 -12.80 -4.22
CA GLU A 219 5.72 -12.38 -3.99
C GLU A 219 5.92 -10.90 -4.34
N ALA A 220 5.24 -10.41 -5.39
CA ALA A 220 5.24 -8.99 -5.74
C ALA A 220 4.55 -8.13 -4.67
N ALA A 221 3.46 -8.63 -4.09
CA ALA A 221 2.78 -7.93 -3.00
C ALA A 221 3.63 -7.90 -1.73
N ASP A 222 4.23 -9.03 -1.35
CA ASP A 222 5.10 -9.15 -0.18
C ASP A 222 6.36 -8.29 -0.33
N ASP A 223 6.99 -8.27 -1.51
CA ASP A 223 8.14 -7.40 -1.79
C ASP A 223 7.77 -5.91 -1.79
N SER A 224 6.54 -5.58 -2.19
CA SER A 224 6.04 -4.21 -2.07
C SER A 224 5.82 -3.81 -0.62
N TYR A 225 5.27 -4.71 0.19
CA TYR A 225 5.09 -4.53 1.62
C TYR A 225 6.44 -4.36 2.33
N ASP A 226 7.40 -5.25 2.08
CA ASP A 226 8.75 -5.16 2.65
C ASP A 226 9.45 -3.86 2.24
N THR A 227 9.30 -3.44 0.97
CA THR A 227 9.80 -2.14 0.51
C THR A 227 9.19 -0.99 1.30
N MET A 228 7.89 -1.07 1.61
CA MET A 228 7.19 -0.07 2.41
C MET A 228 7.72 -0.04 3.85
N VAL A 229 7.80 -1.19 4.53
CA VAL A 229 8.33 -1.28 5.90
C VAL A 229 9.75 -0.76 5.98
N GLN A 230 10.64 -1.13 5.06
CA GLN A 230 12.04 -0.68 5.04
C GLN A 230 12.19 0.85 4.98
N HIS A 231 11.25 1.55 4.33
CA HIS A 231 11.30 3.00 4.14
C HIS A 231 10.34 3.77 5.05
N LEU A 232 9.57 3.08 5.90
CA LEU A 232 8.61 3.70 6.81
C LEU A 232 9.31 4.19 8.08
N GLY A 233 9.79 5.43 8.07
CA GLY A 233 10.40 6.06 9.25
C GLY A 233 9.43 6.89 10.10
N GLN A 234 8.32 7.33 9.52
CA GLN A 234 7.35 8.20 10.18
C GLN A 234 5.99 8.18 9.46
N VAL A 235 4.91 8.47 10.18
CA VAL A 235 3.57 8.66 9.64
C VAL A 235 3.03 10.02 10.05
N THR A 236 2.56 10.79 9.06
CA THR A 236 1.88 12.07 9.30
C THR A 236 0.37 11.88 9.31
N TYR A 237 -0.29 12.36 10.35
CA TYR A 237 -1.75 12.35 10.51
C TYR A 237 -2.24 13.73 10.92
N GLY A 238 -3.51 14.03 10.66
CA GLY A 238 -4.13 15.29 11.03
C GLY A 238 -4.80 15.25 12.40
N VAL A 239 -4.65 16.35 13.14
CA VAL A 239 -5.40 16.68 14.35
C VAL A 239 -5.99 18.07 14.17
N GLY A 240 -7.30 18.14 13.92
CA GLY A 240 -7.96 19.40 13.57
C GLY A 240 -7.27 20.13 12.42
N GLY A 241 -6.83 21.37 12.66
CA GLY A 241 -6.13 22.20 11.67
C GLY A 241 -4.65 21.86 11.42
N GLN A 242 -4.06 20.93 12.17
CA GLN A 242 -2.61 20.71 12.20
C GLN A 242 -2.22 19.29 11.79
N ASP A 243 -1.05 19.16 11.15
CA ASP A 243 -0.43 17.86 10.84
C ASP A 243 0.52 17.50 11.99
N VAL A 244 0.36 16.30 12.53
CA VAL A 244 1.20 15.69 13.56
C VAL A 244 1.95 14.53 12.92
N THR A 245 3.17 14.28 13.36
CA THR A 245 3.99 13.16 12.90
C THR A 245 4.31 12.24 14.07
N ALA A 246 4.11 10.95 13.87
CA ALA A 246 4.56 9.90 14.75
C ALA A 246 5.73 9.16 14.09
N ASP A 247 6.80 8.95 14.83
CA ASP A 247 7.97 8.21 14.36
C ASP A 247 7.69 6.71 14.37
N VAL A 248 8.45 5.97 13.55
CA VAL A 248 8.40 4.51 13.49
C VAL A 248 9.78 3.97 13.76
N SER A 249 9.92 3.26 14.88
CA SER A 249 11.20 2.73 15.33
C SER A 249 11.69 1.55 14.46
N PRO A 250 12.99 1.21 14.52
CA PRO A 250 13.48 -0.03 13.92
C PRO A 250 12.80 -1.29 14.48
N GLN A 251 12.48 -1.30 15.78
CA GLN A 251 11.75 -2.39 16.44
C GLN A 251 10.35 -2.57 15.85
N GLU A 252 9.58 -1.49 15.73
CA GLU A 252 8.26 -1.55 15.08
C GLU A 252 8.35 -2.03 13.62
N ARG A 253 9.41 -1.65 12.89
CA ARG A 253 9.64 -2.16 11.53
C ARG A 253 9.91 -3.65 11.48
N ALA A 254 10.68 -4.18 12.43
CA ALA A 254 10.87 -5.62 12.55
C ALA A 254 9.54 -6.34 12.82
N GLU A 255 8.73 -5.83 13.73
CA GLU A 255 7.42 -6.41 14.05
C GLU A 255 6.43 -6.32 12.89
N MET A 256 6.38 -5.19 12.18
CA MET A 256 5.59 -5.04 10.95
C MET A 256 6.00 -6.05 9.88
N TYR A 257 7.30 -6.25 9.67
CA TYR A 257 7.84 -7.24 8.73
C TYR A 257 7.42 -8.66 9.10
N LEU A 258 7.46 -9.00 10.39
CA LEU A 258 7.06 -10.30 10.90
C LEU A 258 5.54 -10.52 10.84
N ALA A 259 4.73 -9.50 11.08
CA ALA A 259 3.27 -9.62 11.04
C ALA A 259 2.73 -10.09 9.67
N ARG A 260 3.33 -9.64 8.55
CA ARG A 260 2.99 -10.14 7.22
C ARG A 260 3.30 -11.63 7.07
N ARG A 261 4.46 -12.06 7.58
CA ARG A 261 4.92 -13.46 7.51
C ARG A 261 4.07 -14.37 8.37
N ALA A 262 3.69 -13.91 9.56
CA ALA A 262 2.74 -14.62 10.42
C ALA A 262 1.38 -14.78 9.74
N ALA A 263 0.86 -13.70 9.14
CA ALA A 263 -0.40 -13.74 8.41
C ALA A 263 -0.37 -14.69 7.20
N LYS A 264 0.78 -14.77 6.51
CA LYS A 264 0.96 -15.61 5.31
C LYS A 264 1.18 -17.09 5.65
N SER A 265 1.93 -17.37 6.72
CA SER A 265 2.31 -18.75 7.10
C SER A 265 1.24 -19.49 7.89
N GLY A 266 0.36 -18.78 8.60
CA GLY A 266 -0.50 -19.47 9.55
C GLY A 266 0.17 -19.71 10.92
N GLU A 267 1.37 -19.17 11.16
CA GLU A 267 2.18 -19.47 12.34
C GLU A 267 2.81 -18.22 12.97
N TRP A 268 3.17 -18.30 14.25
CA TRP A 268 3.96 -17.25 14.90
C TRP A 268 5.42 -17.33 14.46
N PRO A 269 6.12 -16.19 14.31
CA PRO A 269 7.51 -16.21 13.90
C PRO A 269 8.40 -16.97 14.89
N THR A 270 9.33 -17.73 14.33
CA THR A 270 10.40 -18.40 15.06
C THR A 270 11.47 -17.40 15.53
N ARG A 271 12.30 -17.81 16.49
CA ARG A 271 13.46 -17.02 16.94
C ARG A 271 14.44 -16.71 15.81
N GLU A 272 14.61 -17.63 14.85
CA GLU A 272 15.45 -17.40 13.68
C GLU A 272 14.87 -16.28 12.80
N GLU A 273 13.56 -16.31 12.51
CA GLU A 273 12.89 -15.27 11.74
C GLU A 273 12.90 -13.91 12.45
N GLU A 274 12.73 -13.90 13.77
CA GLU A 274 12.91 -12.71 14.60
C GLU A 274 14.32 -12.13 14.42
N ASN A 275 15.36 -12.97 14.48
CA ASN A 275 16.74 -12.55 14.28
C ASN A 275 17.00 -12.02 12.86
N VAL A 276 16.40 -12.64 11.82
CA VAL A 276 16.44 -12.12 10.45
C VAL A 276 15.82 -10.71 10.38
N ALA A 277 14.63 -10.53 10.94
CA ALA A 277 13.97 -9.22 10.96
C ALA A 277 14.81 -8.18 11.72
N ARG A 278 15.33 -8.53 12.90
CA ARG A 278 16.19 -7.66 13.70
C ARG A 278 17.45 -7.25 12.94
N GLY A 279 18.10 -8.18 12.25
CA GLY A 279 19.24 -7.89 11.38
C GLY A 279 18.91 -6.92 10.25
N LEU A 280 17.75 -7.07 9.58
CA LEU A 280 17.31 -6.16 8.51
C LEU A 280 17.13 -4.71 8.98
N PHE A 281 16.77 -4.51 10.25
CA PHE A 281 16.51 -3.19 10.82
C PHE A 281 17.61 -2.69 11.77
N GLY A 282 18.75 -3.38 11.83
CA GLY A 282 19.92 -2.95 12.61
C GLY A 282 19.72 -3.03 14.12
N LEU A 283 18.92 -4.00 14.59
CA LEU A 283 18.73 -4.32 16.00
C LEU A 283 19.68 -5.45 16.41
N ASP A 284 20.04 -5.47 17.70
CA ASP A 284 20.84 -6.56 18.26
C ASP A 284 20.08 -7.89 18.15
N LEU A 285 20.77 -8.96 17.79
CA LEU A 285 20.16 -10.30 17.72
C LEU A 285 19.78 -10.78 19.12
N LEU A 286 18.66 -11.50 19.20
CA LEU A 286 18.28 -12.22 20.40
C LEU A 286 19.20 -13.43 20.57
N PRO A 287 19.58 -13.76 21.82
CA PRO A 287 20.36 -14.96 22.08
C PRO A 287 19.57 -16.20 21.68
N ASP A 288 20.29 -17.23 21.24
CA ASP A 288 19.75 -18.56 21.12
C ASP A 288 19.28 -19.02 22.51
N GLU A 289 18.04 -19.49 22.62
CA GLU A 289 17.59 -20.08 23.87
C GLU A 289 18.32 -21.41 24.04
N GLU A 290 19.09 -21.56 25.14
CA GLU A 290 19.58 -22.87 25.57
C GLU A 290 18.34 -23.71 25.94
N LEU A 291 17.97 -24.64 25.05
CA LEU A 291 16.91 -25.62 25.25
C LEU A 291 17.28 -26.66 26.32
#